data_AF-A0A2V8V4D9-F1
#
_entry.id   AF-A0A2V8V4D9-F1
#
_cell.length_a   1.000
_cell.length_b   1.000
_cell.length_c   1.000
_cell.angle_alpha   90.00
_cell.angle_beta   90.00
_cell.angle_gamma   90.00
#
_symmetry.space_group_name_H-M   'P 1'
#
loop_
_entity.id
_entity.type
_entity.pdbx_description
1 polymer ?
#
loop_
_entity_poly.entity_id
_entity_poly.type
_entity_poly.pdbx_seq_one_letter_code
_entity_poly.pdbx_strand_id
1 'polypeptide(L)'
;MNSTNSPSGLARQPLSSGKDYVKVHFDLLQDELGYPPANSESMWAVPLGQSLFRLDNIPFFASGVSCFDVVLARTDASGLLKYERLVEAGGHSTLRVIFYDNPSDQRPLRERITELTGRLREIGCSSELCHIPRLISIDIPPEVEIAKPKLILDAGQRQKLWEYEEATLAHSV
;
A
#
# COMPACT_ATOMS: atom_id res chain seq x y z
N MET A 1 29.46 -19.55 18.83
CA MET A 1 28.06 -19.97 18.58
C MET A 1 27.36 -18.75 18.03
N ASN A 2 27.13 -18.74 16.71
CA ASN A 2 26.63 -17.58 15.98
C ASN A 2 25.13 -17.44 16.20
N SER A 3 24.71 -16.33 16.80
CA SER A 3 23.32 -15.90 16.86
C SER A 3 22.91 -15.40 15.47
N THR A 4 22.01 -16.15 14.84
CA THR A 4 21.37 -15.80 13.57
C THR A 4 20.39 -14.66 13.79
N ASN A 5 20.74 -13.46 13.32
CA ASN A 5 19.77 -12.36 13.17
C ASN A 5 18.88 -12.65 11.95
N SER A 6 17.61 -12.93 12.20
CA SER A 6 16.55 -12.92 11.20
C SER A 6 16.29 -11.47 10.74
N PRO A 7 16.18 -11.17 9.43
CA PRO A 7 15.70 -9.87 9.01
C PRO A 7 14.17 -9.86 9.17
N SER A 8 13.71 -9.17 10.21
CA SER A 8 12.33 -8.73 10.34
C SER A 8 11.94 -7.96 9.08
N GLY A 9 10.73 -8.24 8.55
CA GLY A 9 10.16 -7.49 7.44
C GLY A 9 10.07 -6.00 7.81
N LEU A 10 11.05 -5.23 7.36
CA LEU A 10 11.05 -3.79 7.48
C LEU A 10 10.08 -3.26 6.43
N ALA A 11 9.07 -2.51 6.89
CA ALA A 11 8.44 -1.47 6.09
C ALA A 11 9.54 -0.70 5.35
N ARG A 12 9.30 -0.26 4.11
CA ARG A 12 10.27 0.57 3.39
C ARG A 12 10.55 1.81 4.25
N GLN A 13 11.70 1.81 4.93
CA GLN A 13 12.24 3.03 5.51
C GLN A 13 12.83 3.82 4.34
N PRO A 14 12.66 5.16 4.32
CA PRO A 14 13.21 5.98 3.26
C PRO A 14 14.69 5.65 3.09
N LEU A 15 15.11 5.34 1.86
CA LEU A 15 16.52 5.19 1.54
C LEU A 15 17.17 6.56 1.74
N SER A 16 17.78 6.78 2.90
CA SER A 16 18.49 8.02 3.19
C SER A 16 19.72 8.12 2.30
N SER A 17 19.56 8.81 1.17
CA SER A 17 20.66 9.43 0.44
C SER A 17 20.15 10.65 -0.37
N GLY A 18 20.19 11.82 0.28
CA GLY A 18 20.24 13.12 -0.42
C GLY A 18 18.95 13.73 -0.97
N LYS A 19 17.76 13.21 -0.66
CA LYS A 19 16.49 13.86 -1.02
C LYS A 19 15.64 14.13 0.23
N ASP A 20 15.24 15.38 0.41
CA ASP A 20 14.29 15.76 1.46
C ASP A 20 12.91 15.22 1.10
N TYR A 21 12.50 14.14 1.78
CA TYR A 21 11.17 13.59 1.66
C TYR A 21 10.14 14.57 2.22
N VAL A 22 8.98 14.64 1.55
CA VAL A 22 7.83 15.42 2.00
C VAL A 22 6.62 14.52 2.19
N LYS A 23 5.60 15.02 2.88
CA LYS A 23 4.29 14.37 2.98
C LYS A 23 3.28 15.05 2.07
N VAL A 24 2.73 14.30 1.12
CA VAL A 24 1.58 14.71 0.31
C VAL A 24 0.30 14.19 0.99
N HIS A 25 -0.66 15.08 1.21
CA HIS A 25 -1.90 14.79 1.91
C HIS A 25 -3.04 14.59 0.91
N PHE A 26 -3.76 13.49 1.09
CA PHE A 26 -4.91 13.09 0.30
C PHE A 26 -6.14 13.25 1.18
N ASP A 27 -7.16 13.95 0.67
CA ASP A 27 -8.48 13.95 1.30
C ASP A 27 -9.19 12.65 0.98
N LEU A 28 -9.83 12.07 1.99
CA LEU A 28 -10.56 10.81 1.89
C LEU A 28 -12.05 11.09 2.03
N LEU A 29 -12.82 10.51 1.12
CA LEU A 29 -14.28 10.51 1.22
C LEU A 29 -14.70 9.27 2.00
N GLN A 30 -15.34 9.48 3.15
CA GLN A 30 -15.91 8.40 3.93
C GLN A 30 -17.25 7.97 3.33
N ASP A 31 -17.50 6.68 3.28
CA ASP A 31 -18.79 6.10 2.92
C ASP A 31 -19.82 6.21 4.05
N GLU A 32 -21.03 5.70 3.82
CA GLU A 32 -22.13 5.70 4.80
C GLU A 32 -21.80 4.90 6.07
N LEU A 33 -20.83 3.98 6.01
CA LEU A 33 -20.37 3.15 7.12
C LEU A 33 -19.15 3.76 7.83
N GLY A 34 -18.68 4.92 7.39
CA GLY A 34 -17.54 5.63 7.97
C GLY A 34 -16.18 5.07 7.56
N TYR A 35 -16.10 4.31 6.45
CA TYR A 35 -14.84 3.85 5.87
C TYR A 35 -14.37 4.81 4.75
N PRO A 36 -13.07 5.17 4.68
CA PRO A 36 -12.00 4.83 5.63
C PRO A 36 -12.20 5.54 6.98
N PRO A 37 -11.63 5.04 8.10
CA PRO A 37 -11.85 5.61 9.44
C PRO A 37 -11.13 6.94 9.70
N ALA A 38 -10.67 7.61 8.65
CA ALA A 38 -9.99 8.89 8.66
C ALA A 38 -10.48 9.75 7.49
N ASN A 39 -10.41 11.06 7.65
CA ASN A 39 -10.75 12.02 6.60
C ASN A 39 -9.56 12.36 5.67
N SER A 40 -8.35 11.88 6.00
CA SER A 40 -7.15 12.13 5.22
C SER A 40 -6.12 11.01 5.39
N GLU A 41 -5.29 10.84 4.36
CA GLU A 41 -4.08 10.03 4.38
C GLU A 41 -2.89 10.90 3.98
N SER A 42 -1.72 10.68 4.58
CA SER A 42 -0.48 11.33 4.15
C SER A 42 0.50 10.29 3.63
N MET A 43 1.05 10.53 2.44
CA MET A 43 2.01 9.65 1.80
C MET A 43 3.37 10.32 1.68
N TRP A 44 4.43 9.54 1.86
CA TRP A 44 5.79 10.00 1.63
C TRP A 44 6.03 10.17 0.13
N ALA A 45 6.69 11.26 -0.23
CA ALA A 45 7.01 11.54 -1.61
C ALA A 45 8.36 12.24 -1.75
N VAL A 46 8.97 12.02 -2.91
CA VAL A 46 10.21 12.65 -3.33
C VAL A 46 9.88 13.84 -4.24
N PRO A 47 10.28 15.08 -3.89
CA PRO A 47 10.11 16.24 -4.77
C PRO A 47 10.87 16.06 -6.10
N LEU A 48 10.21 16.37 -7.20
CA LEU A 48 10.80 16.39 -8.55
C LEU A 48 10.96 17.82 -9.12
N GLY A 49 10.47 18.83 -8.38
CA GLY A 49 10.40 20.22 -8.83
C GLY A 49 9.06 20.56 -9.49
N GLN A 50 8.78 21.86 -9.69
CA GLN A 50 7.56 22.34 -10.37
C GLN A 50 6.24 21.78 -9.78
N SER A 51 6.16 21.66 -8.45
CA SER A 51 5.00 21.08 -7.75
C SER A 51 4.72 19.60 -8.06
N LEU A 52 5.71 18.88 -8.62
CA LEU A 52 5.65 17.45 -8.89
C LEU A 52 6.36 16.65 -7.80
N PHE A 53 5.74 15.54 -7.43
CA PHE A 53 6.20 14.66 -6.36
C PHE A 53 6.01 13.21 -6.79
N ARG A 54 7.03 12.36 -6.58
CA ARG A 54 6.91 10.92 -6.78
C ARG A 54 6.56 10.26 -5.45
N LEU A 55 5.45 9.52 -5.40
CA LEU A 55 5.05 8.76 -4.22
C LEU A 55 6.05 7.64 -3.92
N ASP A 56 6.33 7.36 -2.65
CA ASP A 56 7.32 6.36 -2.21
C ASP A 56 6.85 5.50 -1.03
N ASN A 57 5.53 5.27 -0.93
CA ASN A 57 4.96 4.26 -0.05
C ASN A 57 3.63 3.75 -0.64
N ILE A 58 3.08 2.69 -0.05
CA ILE A 58 1.90 2.02 -0.59
C ILE A 58 0.63 2.67 0.01
N PRO A 59 -0.34 3.14 -0.80
CA PRO A 59 -1.55 3.78 -0.28
C PRO A 59 -2.43 2.83 0.55
N PHE A 60 -2.80 3.22 1.76
CA PHE A 60 -3.72 2.45 2.61
C PHE A 60 -5.20 2.74 2.32
N PHE A 61 -5.54 3.96 1.90
CA PHE A 61 -6.92 4.38 1.67
C PHE A 61 -7.12 5.20 0.39
N ALA A 62 -6.18 6.08 0.03
CA ALA A 62 -6.23 6.89 -1.18
C ALA A 62 -6.32 6.02 -2.45
N SER A 63 -7.38 6.17 -3.23
CA SER A 63 -7.60 5.43 -4.48
C SER A 63 -7.15 6.23 -5.71
N GLY A 64 -6.97 5.54 -6.84
CA GLY A 64 -6.58 6.17 -8.11
C GLY A 64 -5.11 6.60 -8.19
N VAL A 65 -4.30 6.23 -7.20
CA VAL A 65 -2.84 6.38 -7.17
C VAL A 65 -2.19 5.11 -6.63
N SER A 66 -0.94 4.88 -7.00
CA SER A 66 -0.09 3.78 -6.55
C SER A 66 1.32 4.27 -6.23
N CYS A 67 2.14 3.38 -5.64
CA CYS A 67 3.54 3.67 -5.38
C CYS A 67 4.26 4.07 -6.69
N PHE A 68 5.22 5.00 -6.59
CA PHE A 68 5.97 5.56 -7.72
C PHE A 68 5.20 6.38 -8.75
N ASP A 69 3.90 6.60 -8.58
CA ASP A 69 3.17 7.60 -9.34
C ASP A 69 3.76 9.00 -9.13
N VAL A 70 3.76 9.79 -10.20
CA VAL A 70 4.06 11.22 -10.12
C VAL A 70 2.76 11.98 -10.00
N VAL A 71 2.63 12.75 -8.92
CA VAL A 71 1.46 13.57 -8.62
C VAL A 71 1.82 15.05 -8.61
N LEU A 72 0.85 15.88 -8.93
CA LEU A 72 0.91 17.31 -8.69
C LEU A 72 0.29 17.59 -7.33
N ALA A 73 1.00 18.34 -6.49
CA ALA A 73 0.52 18.76 -5.18
C ALA A 73 0.87 20.22 -4.90
N ARG A 74 0.03 20.91 -4.13
CA ARG A 74 0.26 22.32 -3.73
C ARG A 74 0.01 22.52 -2.26
N THR A 75 0.75 23.46 -1.68
CA THR A 75 0.52 23.89 -0.32
C THR A 75 -0.78 24.69 -0.26
N ASP A 76 -1.71 24.27 0.59
CA ASP A 76 -2.95 24.98 0.83
C ASP A 76 -2.77 26.14 1.84
N ALA A 77 -3.85 26.86 2.13
CA ALA A 77 -3.82 27.98 3.08
C ALA A 77 -3.47 27.56 4.52
N SER A 78 -3.58 26.27 4.86
CA SER A 78 -3.19 25.73 6.17
C SER A 78 -1.72 25.35 6.25
N GLY A 79 -1.00 25.39 5.13
CA GLY A 79 0.41 24.97 5.05
C GLY A 79 0.60 23.49 4.73
N LEU A 80 -0.46 22.73 4.46
CA LEU A 80 -0.37 21.32 4.08
C LEU A 80 -0.16 21.17 2.58
N LEU A 81 0.78 20.32 2.19
CA LEU A 81 0.96 19.93 0.78
C LEU A 81 -0.13 18.93 0.39
N LYS A 82 -1.13 19.38 -0.39
CA LYS A 82 -2.32 18.63 -0.78
C LYS A 82 -2.19 18.09 -2.19
N TYR A 83 -2.56 16.82 -2.37
CA TYR A 83 -2.70 16.20 -3.68
C TYR A 83 -3.73 16.96 -4.53
N GLU A 84 -3.41 17.25 -5.79
CA GLU A 84 -4.35 17.82 -6.76
C GLU A 84 -4.74 16.78 -7.81
N ARG A 85 -3.76 16.12 -8.44
CA ARG A 85 -4.02 15.11 -9.48
C ARG A 85 -2.81 14.22 -9.77
N LEU A 86 -3.08 13.05 -10.32
CA LEU A 86 -2.10 12.22 -10.99
C LEU A 86 -1.56 12.94 -12.25
N VAL A 87 -0.25 12.85 -12.46
CA VAL A 87 0.45 13.40 -13.63
C VAL A 87 0.98 12.30 -14.51
N GLU A 88 1.59 11.28 -13.91
CA GLU A 88 2.16 10.13 -14.61
C GLU A 88 2.02 8.89 -13.72
N ALA A 89 1.48 7.81 -14.29
CA ALA A 89 1.39 6.53 -13.60
C ALA A 89 2.77 5.86 -13.57
N GLY A 90 3.17 5.34 -12.41
CA GLY A 90 4.42 4.58 -12.23
C GLY A 90 4.35 3.16 -12.79
N GLY A 91 3.16 2.71 -13.21
CA GLY A 91 2.91 1.34 -13.70
C GLY A 91 2.62 0.32 -12.59
N HIS A 92 2.71 0.73 -11.33
CA HIS A 92 2.41 -0.11 -10.18
C HIS A 92 0.89 -0.22 -9.96
N SER A 93 0.45 -1.34 -9.40
CA SER A 93 -0.93 -1.51 -8.93
C SER A 93 -0.97 -1.66 -7.42
N THR A 94 -2.09 -1.26 -6.83
CA THR A 94 -2.32 -1.34 -5.38
C THR A 94 -3.53 -2.20 -5.10
N LEU A 95 -3.31 -3.30 -4.37
CA LEU A 95 -4.38 -4.11 -3.78
C LEU A 95 -4.36 -3.95 -2.26
N ARG A 96 -5.52 -4.02 -1.61
CA ARG A 96 -5.60 -3.99 -0.14
C ARG A 96 -6.34 -5.20 0.35
N VAL A 97 -5.87 -5.77 1.45
CA VAL A 97 -6.43 -6.98 2.04
C VAL A 97 -6.83 -6.71 3.47
N ILE A 98 -8.05 -7.10 3.82
CA ILE A 98 -8.57 -7.02 5.18
C ILE A 98 -8.80 -8.42 5.76
N PHE A 99 -8.15 -8.70 6.89
CA PHE A 99 -8.21 -10.01 7.55
C PHE A 99 -9.39 -10.13 8.51
N TYR A 100 -10.11 -11.22 8.41
CA TYR A 100 -11.18 -11.57 9.36
C TYR A 100 -10.74 -12.71 10.28
N ASP A 101 -11.43 -12.81 11.42
CA ASP A 101 -11.34 -14.01 12.25
C ASP A 101 -12.12 -15.13 11.57
N ASN A 102 -11.52 -16.31 11.48
CA ASN A 102 -12.13 -17.46 10.85
C ASN A 102 -12.07 -18.64 11.84
N PRO A 103 -13.22 -19.20 12.26
CA PRO A 103 -13.24 -20.32 13.22
C PRO A 103 -12.43 -21.55 12.78
N SER A 104 -12.25 -21.73 11.47
CA SER A 104 -11.45 -22.81 10.88
C SER A 104 -9.96 -22.50 10.76
N ASP A 105 -9.54 -21.24 10.94
CA ASP A 105 -8.13 -20.83 10.96
C ASP A 105 -7.78 -20.17 12.31
N GLN A 106 -7.33 -21.00 13.25
CA GLN A 106 -6.99 -20.57 14.62
C GLN A 106 -5.59 -19.93 14.74
N ARG A 107 -4.88 -19.75 13.63
CA ARG A 107 -3.54 -19.16 13.67
C ARG A 107 -3.61 -17.68 14.09
N PRO A 108 -2.64 -17.20 14.89
CA PRO A 108 -2.53 -15.78 15.20
C PRO A 108 -2.53 -14.90 13.95
N LEU A 109 -3.21 -13.75 14.01
CA LEU A 109 -3.28 -12.77 12.90
C LEU A 109 -1.90 -12.43 12.33
N ARG A 110 -0.91 -12.25 13.19
CA ARG A 110 0.48 -11.97 12.79
C ARG A 110 1.08 -13.07 11.92
N GLU A 111 0.82 -14.34 12.23
CA GLU A 111 1.33 -15.47 11.44
C GLU A 111 0.68 -15.52 10.08
N ARG A 112 -0.65 -15.31 10.03
CA ARG A 112 -1.43 -15.26 8.78
C ARG A 112 -0.96 -14.13 7.86
N ILE A 113 -0.72 -12.94 8.43
CA ILE A 113 -0.13 -11.80 7.72
C ILE A 113 1.30 -12.13 7.24
N THR A 114 2.13 -12.72 8.09
CA THR A 114 3.52 -13.06 7.74
C THR A 114 3.57 -14.06 6.60
N GLU A 115 2.71 -15.06 6.60
CA GLU A 115 2.62 -16.03 5.50
C GLU A 115 2.17 -15.37 4.20
N LEU A 116 1.08 -14.59 4.21
CA LEU A 116 0.58 -13.94 3.00
C LEU A 116 1.64 -13.02 2.40
N THR A 117 2.22 -12.14 3.21
CA THR A 117 3.26 -11.20 2.77
C THR A 117 4.56 -11.91 2.36
N GLY A 118 4.87 -13.08 2.93
CA GLY A 118 5.95 -13.95 2.48
C GLY A 118 5.71 -14.46 1.05
N ARG A 119 4.54 -15.08 0.80
CA ARG A 119 4.16 -15.61 -0.51
C ARG A 119 4.08 -14.53 -1.60
N LEU A 120 3.58 -13.35 -1.25
CA LEU A 120 3.53 -12.20 -2.18
C LEU A 120 4.93 -11.69 -2.52
N ARG A 121 5.85 -11.68 -1.56
CA ARG A 121 7.25 -11.29 -1.77
C ARG A 121 7.99 -12.26 -2.68
N GLU A 122 7.72 -13.56 -2.56
CA GLU A 122 8.31 -14.59 -3.44
C GLU A 122 7.98 -14.39 -4.91
N ILE A 123 6.84 -13.76 -5.22
CA ILE A 123 6.43 -13.42 -6.59
C ILE A 123 6.72 -11.97 -6.97
N GLY A 124 7.50 -11.24 -6.18
CA GLY A 124 7.98 -9.89 -6.49
C GLY A 124 7.11 -8.74 -5.97
N CYS A 125 6.04 -9.00 -5.23
CA CYS A 125 5.22 -7.93 -4.64
C CYS A 125 5.84 -7.39 -3.35
N SER A 126 5.50 -6.15 -2.99
CA SER A 126 5.81 -5.56 -1.68
C SER A 126 4.52 -5.34 -0.89
N SER A 127 4.62 -5.23 0.43
CA SER A 127 3.44 -4.99 1.28
C SER A 127 3.78 -4.13 2.49
N GLU A 128 2.85 -3.30 2.93
CA GLU A 128 2.93 -2.49 4.13
C GLU A 128 1.77 -2.80 5.09
N LEU A 129 2.06 -2.72 6.39
CA LEU A 129 1.07 -2.90 7.45
C LEU A 129 0.48 -1.54 7.81
N CYS A 130 -0.84 -1.45 7.78
CA CYS A 130 -1.52 -0.27 8.30
C CYS A 130 -1.41 -0.26 9.83
N HIS A 131 -1.53 0.94 10.42
CA HIS A 131 -1.76 1.07 11.86
C HIS A 131 -3.08 0.39 12.30
N ILE A 132 -4.01 0.18 11.35
CA ILE A 132 -5.18 -0.69 11.52
C ILE A 132 -4.71 -2.16 11.43
N PRO A 133 -4.78 -2.96 12.52
CA PRO A 133 -4.09 -4.26 12.62
C PRO A 133 -4.44 -5.31 11.56
N ARG A 134 -5.60 -5.17 10.89
CA ARG A 134 -6.15 -6.13 9.94
C ARG A 134 -6.02 -5.72 8.48
N LEU A 135 -5.54 -4.50 8.20
CA LEU A 135 -5.41 -3.97 6.85
C LEU A 135 -3.95 -4.01 6.41
N ILE A 136 -3.71 -4.64 5.26
CA ILE A 136 -2.43 -4.58 4.56
C ILE A 136 -2.63 -3.95 3.19
N SER A 137 -1.66 -3.18 2.73
CA SER A 137 -1.61 -2.68 1.37
C SER A 137 -0.48 -3.37 0.61
N ILE A 138 -0.74 -3.72 -0.65
CA ILE A 138 0.14 -4.52 -1.51
C ILE A 138 0.49 -3.70 -2.74
N ASP A 139 1.78 -3.60 -3.02
CA ASP A 139 2.36 -3.02 -4.21
C ASP A 139 2.73 -4.14 -5.19
N ILE A 140 2.19 -4.03 -6.41
CA ILE A 140 2.45 -4.95 -7.51
C ILE A 140 3.24 -4.16 -8.58
N PRO A 141 4.55 -4.42 -8.72
CA PRO A 141 5.36 -3.82 -9.77
C PRO A 141 4.89 -4.20 -11.17
N PRO A 142 5.13 -3.35 -12.20
CA PRO A 142 4.69 -3.60 -13.58
C PRO A 142 5.28 -4.88 -14.21
N GLU A 143 6.39 -5.39 -13.68
CA GLU A 143 7.02 -6.63 -14.12
C GLU A 143 6.32 -7.90 -13.56
N VAL A 144 5.45 -7.74 -12.57
CA VAL A 144 4.72 -8.85 -11.94
C VAL A 144 3.38 -9.03 -12.64
N GLU A 145 3.17 -10.20 -13.25
CA GLU A 145 1.87 -10.57 -13.80
C GLU A 145 0.78 -10.57 -12.73
N ILE A 146 -0.14 -9.61 -12.80
CA ILE A 146 -1.17 -9.35 -11.76
C ILE A 146 -2.06 -10.55 -11.46
N ALA A 147 -2.21 -11.49 -12.40
CA ALA A 147 -2.94 -12.74 -12.19
C ALA A 147 -2.35 -13.59 -11.05
N LYS A 148 -1.03 -13.54 -10.83
CA LYS A 148 -0.33 -14.33 -9.79
C LYS A 148 -0.72 -13.91 -8.37
N PRO A 149 -0.58 -12.64 -7.95
CA PRO A 149 -1.05 -12.21 -6.64
C PRO A 149 -2.56 -12.38 -6.50
N LYS A 150 -3.36 -12.09 -7.53
CA LYS A 150 -4.82 -12.29 -7.48
C LYS A 150 -5.20 -13.74 -7.22
N LEU A 151 -4.54 -14.72 -7.85
CA LEU A 151 -4.79 -16.14 -7.60
C LEU A 151 -4.56 -16.52 -6.11
N ILE A 152 -3.53 -15.96 -5.48
CA ILE A 152 -3.25 -16.15 -4.04
C ILE A 152 -4.37 -15.55 -3.20
N LEU A 153 -4.76 -14.30 -3.51
CA LEU A 153 -5.78 -13.57 -2.75
C LEU A 153 -7.17 -14.20 -2.91
N ASP A 154 -7.55 -14.60 -4.11
CA ASP A 154 -8.81 -15.30 -4.41
C ASP A 154 -8.91 -16.63 -3.64
N ALA A 155 -7.80 -17.35 -3.49
CA ALA A 155 -7.79 -18.61 -2.76
C ALA A 155 -8.12 -18.41 -1.27
N GLY A 156 -7.57 -17.38 -0.63
CA GLY A 156 -7.91 -17.08 0.76
C GLY A 156 -9.28 -16.43 0.93
N GLN A 157 -9.74 -15.64 -0.05
CA GLN A 157 -11.11 -15.12 -0.05
C GLN A 157 -12.15 -16.25 -0.14
N ARG A 158 -11.94 -17.25 -1.01
CA ARG A 158 -12.79 -18.47 -1.05
C ARG A 158 -12.81 -19.24 0.28
N GLN A 159 -11.71 -19.20 1.03
CA GLN A 159 -11.59 -19.81 2.34
C GLN A 159 -12.10 -18.90 3.48
N LYS A 160 -12.62 -17.71 3.17
CA LYS A 160 -13.06 -16.70 4.14
C LYS A 160 -11.98 -16.29 5.13
N LEU A 161 -10.72 -16.24 4.68
CA LEU A 161 -9.60 -15.79 5.50
C LEU A 161 -9.48 -14.25 5.48
N TRP A 162 -9.83 -13.64 4.36
CA TRP A 162 -9.80 -12.20 4.12
C TRP A 162 -10.74 -11.83 2.98
N GLU A 163 -10.95 -10.53 2.80
CA GLU A 163 -11.42 -9.94 1.54
C GLU A 163 -10.32 -9.03 1.01
N TYR A 164 -10.36 -8.72 -0.28
CA TYR A 164 -9.45 -7.76 -0.87
C TYR A 164 -10.12 -6.87 -1.91
N GLU A 165 -9.56 -5.67 -2.08
CA GLU A 165 -10.00 -4.70 -3.08
C GLU A 165 -8.88 -4.30 -4.04
N GLU A 166 -9.28 -3.89 -5.24
CA GLU A 166 -8.43 -3.33 -6.29
C GLU A 166 -8.43 -1.80 -6.19
N ALA A 167 -7.62 -1.25 -5.30
CA ALA A 167 -7.62 0.19 -5.03
C ALA A 167 -7.16 1.02 -6.24
N THR A 168 -6.16 0.51 -6.96
CA THR A 168 -5.64 1.10 -8.21
C THR A 168 -5.09 0.00 -9.11
N LEU A 169 -5.53 -0.05 -10.37
CA LEU A 169 -5.01 -0.97 -11.38
C LEU A 169 -4.32 -0.20 -12.51
N ALA A 170 -3.01 -0.40 -12.64
CA ALA A 170 -2.22 0.09 -13.77
C ALA A 170 -1.91 -1.00 -14.80
N HIS A 171 -1.99 -2.29 -14.41
CA HIS A 171 -1.83 -3.41 -15.32
C HIS A 171 -2.98 -3.44 -16.33
N SER A 172 -2.64 -3.66 -17.61
CA SER A 172 -3.65 -3.95 -18.62
C SER A 172 -4.24 -5.34 -18.37
N VAL A 173 -5.57 -5.42 -18.33
CA VAL A 173 -6.33 -6.68 -18.28
C VAL A 173 -6.36 -7.38 -19.63
#